data_AF-A0AAU9ZUF9-F1
#
_entry.id   AF-A0AAU9ZUF9-F1
#
_cell.length_a   1.000
_cell.length_b   1.000
_cell.length_c   1.000
_cell.angle_alpha   90.00
_cell.angle_beta   90.00
_cell.angle_gamma   90.00
#
_symmetry.space_group_name_H-M   'P 1'
#
loop_
_entity.id
_entity.type
_entity.pdbx_description
1 polymer ?
#
loop_
_entity_poly.entity_id
_entity_poly.type
_entity_poly.pdbx_seq_one_letter_code
_entity_poly.pdbx_strand_id
1 'polypeptide(L)'
;MQCVCLSRLSLRKKTGSLTAWLLLYNGIFLDFGTNSTEKKIIYFLFMCVFFTSRDLICIQSMDGMLMVFEQESYAFGRFLPGSLLPGPLAYSSRTDSFITVSSCRQVDWTLNIGEQALDICIIPFNQSASSVFVLGERNFFCLKDNGQIRFMKKLDCSPSCFLPYCSVSEGTINTLIGNHSHMLHVYQDVTLKWATQLPHVPVAVRITLQNRVVLQKVKLSVYVQPPLVLTCDQFTFDFTVPDMTSIVAFSVYLKRNYIPSELEGNAVVSYSRPTGIPRVIQCKFRLPLKLICLPGQPSKTASHKLTIDTNKSPVSLPSIFPERYRIQSEQFEDLWLITNELILRLQEYFEKQGIKDFACSFSGCVPLQEYFELIDHHFELRINGEKLEELLSERAVQFRAIQRRLLTRFRDKTPAPLQHLDTLLDGTYKQVSFILMAIKNSLLCPFWSQLWNIWVAFGMLSTFSELCKVGCEC
;
A
#
# COMPACT_ATOMS: atom_id res chain seq x y z
N MET A 1 16.17 -19.29 11.53
CA MET A 1 17.40 -18.56 11.94
C MET A 1 17.00 -17.20 12.50
N GLN A 2 17.64 -16.76 13.58
CA GLN A 2 17.27 -15.56 14.35
C GLN A 2 17.64 -14.24 13.66
N CYS A 3 16.75 -13.24 13.73
CA CYS A 3 17.11 -11.86 14.04
C CYS A 3 15.93 -11.10 14.67
N VAL A 4 16.27 -10.27 15.66
CA VAL A 4 15.42 -9.70 16.71
C VAL A 4 15.09 -8.23 16.39
N CYS A 5 13.89 -7.77 16.74
CA CYS A 5 13.65 -6.34 17.04
C CYS A 5 12.88 -6.20 18.35
N LEU A 6 13.59 -5.78 19.40
CA LEU A 6 13.03 -5.29 20.65
C LEU A 6 13.70 -3.96 20.96
N SER A 7 12.91 -2.90 21.13
CA SER A 7 13.29 -1.77 21.97
C SER A 7 12.24 -1.57 23.07
N ARG A 8 12.37 -2.40 24.10
CA ARG A 8 12.12 -2.18 25.55
C ARG A 8 11.29 -0.93 25.95
N LEU A 9 10.05 -1.13 26.39
CA LEU A 9 9.47 -0.37 27.51
C LEU A 9 10.08 -0.95 28.81
N SER A 10 10.78 -0.12 29.58
CA SER A 10 11.23 -0.49 30.92
C SER A 10 10.16 -0.08 31.94
N LEU A 11 9.26 -0.99 32.30
CA LEU A 11 8.48 -0.88 33.53
C LEU A 11 9.17 -1.75 34.60
N ARG A 12 9.67 -1.11 35.65
CA ARG A 12 10.17 -1.79 36.85
C ARG A 12 9.00 -2.52 37.52
N LYS A 13 9.14 -3.84 37.71
CA LYS A 13 8.27 -4.67 38.54
C LYS A 13 8.27 -4.17 39.98
N LYS A 14 7.09 -3.84 40.51
CA LYS A 14 6.74 -4.19 41.89
C LYS A 14 5.31 -4.76 41.86
N THR A 15 5.27 -6.06 42.11
CA THR A 15 4.12 -6.85 42.60
C THR A 15 2.86 -6.93 41.72
N GLY A 16 2.78 -8.03 40.96
CA GLY A 16 1.56 -8.79 40.64
C GLY A 16 0.41 -8.10 39.88
N SER A 17 0.35 -8.27 38.55
CA SER A 17 -0.89 -8.45 37.76
C SER A 17 -0.53 -8.63 36.26
N LEU A 18 -1.48 -9.14 35.47
CA LEU A 18 -1.41 -9.69 34.11
C LEU A 18 -0.49 -8.97 33.09
N THR A 19 0.23 -9.77 32.30
CA THR A 19 1.07 -9.33 31.17
C THR A 19 0.35 -9.56 29.83
N ALA A 20 -0.01 -8.49 29.11
CA ALA A 20 -0.44 -8.56 27.71
C ALA A 20 0.78 -8.34 26.78
N TRP A 21 0.98 -9.25 25.83
CA TRP A 21 2.08 -9.20 24.85
C TRP A 21 1.55 -8.70 23.50
N LEU A 22 2.07 -7.57 23.01
CA LEU A 22 1.86 -7.10 21.63
C LEU A 22 2.98 -7.66 20.74
N LEU A 23 2.71 -8.78 20.06
CA LEU A 23 3.54 -9.33 18.98
C LEU A 23 2.83 -9.10 17.64
N LEU A 24 3.41 -8.24 16.79
CA LEU A 24 3.05 -8.13 15.37
C LEU A 24 3.80 -9.19 14.57
N TYR A 25 3.41 -10.45 14.76
CA TYR A 25 3.56 -11.57 13.82
C TYR A 25 2.87 -12.78 14.46
N ASN A 26 1.90 -13.38 13.77
CA ASN A 26 0.99 -14.44 14.25
C ASN A 26 0.11 -14.05 15.45
N GLY A 27 -1.19 -13.78 15.18
CA GLY A 27 -2.31 -13.84 16.14
C GLY A 27 -2.11 -13.25 17.54
N ILE A 28 -2.80 -12.15 17.85
CA ILE A 28 -2.92 -11.68 19.24
C ILE A 28 -3.84 -12.64 20.02
N PHE A 29 -3.30 -13.38 20.99
CA PHE A 29 -4.09 -13.99 22.06
C PHE A 29 -4.28 -12.94 23.17
N LEU A 30 -5.47 -12.35 23.29
CA LEU A 30 -5.87 -11.61 24.49
C LEU A 30 -6.62 -12.58 25.41
N ASP A 31 -5.96 -13.01 26.48
CA ASP A 31 -6.59 -13.80 27.53
C ASP A 31 -7.37 -12.85 28.44
N PHE A 32 -8.68 -12.72 28.17
CA PHE A 32 -9.58 -11.95 29.03
C PHE A 32 -9.94 -12.84 30.23
N GLY A 33 -9.31 -12.56 31.37
CA GLY A 33 -9.60 -13.21 32.65
C GLY A 33 -11.00 -12.90 33.19
N THR A 34 -12.04 -13.27 32.44
CA THR A 34 -13.41 -13.39 32.95
C THR A 34 -13.65 -14.86 33.28
N ASN A 35 -14.12 -15.15 34.50
CA ASN A 35 -14.50 -16.49 34.99
C ASN A 35 -15.73 -17.07 34.26
N SER A 36 -15.76 -17.01 32.93
CA SER A 36 -16.80 -17.52 32.06
C SER A 36 -16.13 -18.30 30.92
N THR A 37 -16.59 -19.53 30.72
CA THR A 37 -16.04 -20.58 29.86
C THR A 37 -16.19 -20.32 28.34
N GLU A 38 -16.12 -19.08 27.88
CA GLU A 38 -16.11 -18.72 26.45
C GLU A 38 -14.83 -17.95 26.09
N LYS A 39 -13.80 -18.69 25.66
CA LYS A 39 -12.62 -18.10 25.00
C LYS A 39 -13.05 -17.62 23.60
N LYS A 40 -13.37 -16.34 23.43
CA LYS A 40 -13.65 -15.75 22.12
C LYS A 40 -12.36 -15.31 21.46
N ILE A 41 -12.06 -15.91 20.31
CA ILE A 41 -10.92 -15.54 19.46
C ILE A 41 -11.39 -14.39 18.58
N ILE A 42 -10.79 -13.21 18.74
CA ILE A 42 -11.04 -12.08 17.83
C ILE A 42 -10.10 -12.21 16.65
N TYR A 43 -10.67 -12.44 15.47
CA TYR A 43 -9.94 -12.53 14.21
C TYR A 43 -9.99 -11.19 13.46
N PHE A 44 -8.82 -10.58 13.32
CA PHE A 44 -8.45 -9.47 12.42
C PHE A 44 -9.08 -8.08 12.62
N LEU A 45 -8.20 -7.08 12.54
CA LEU A 45 -8.38 -5.67 12.89
C LEU A 45 -8.79 -4.86 11.66
N PHE A 46 -10.00 -4.32 11.63
CA PHE A 46 -10.32 -3.14 10.81
C PHE A 46 -10.81 -1.99 11.71
N MET A 47 -10.26 -0.81 11.43
CA MET A 47 -10.59 0.51 11.99
C MET A 47 -10.33 0.70 13.50
N CYS A 48 -9.21 1.39 13.77
CA CYS A 48 -8.97 2.07 15.03
C CYS A 48 -9.64 3.45 14.93
N VAL A 49 -10.73 3.69 15.66
CA VAL A 49 -11.27 5.04 15.80
C VAL A 49 -10.92 5.63 17.16
N PHE A 50 -10.27 6.79 17.12
CA PHE A 50 -9.83 7.53 18.30
C PHE A 50 -10.93 8.45 18.79
N PHE A 51 -11.26 8.33 20.07
CA PHE A 51 -12.11 9.29 20.78
C PHE A 51 -11.26 10.49 21.19
N THR A 52 -11.54 11.66 20.61
CA THR A 52 -10.76 12.90 20.79
C THR A 52 -10.80 13.51 22.21
N SER A 53 -11.28 12.79 23.21
CA SER A 53 -11.31 13.26 24.60
C SER A 53 -10.88 12.23 25.67
N ARG A 54 -10.70 10.94 25.34
CA ARG A 54 -10.45 9.88 26.35
C ARG A 54 -9.47 8.76 25.97
N ASP A 55 -8.68 8.87 24.91
CA ASP A 55 -7.71 7.82 24.50
C ASP A 55 -8.31 6.40 24.42
N LEU A 56 -9.54 6.33 23.90
CA LEU A 56 -10.24 5.07 23.66
C LEU A 56 -9.97 4.60 22.24
N ILE A 57 -9.75 3.28 22.10
CA ILE A 57 -9.61 2.60 20.81
C ILE A 57 -10.78 1.65 20.65
N CYS A 58 -11.55 1.80 19.58
CA CYS A 58 -12.51 0.78 19.17
C CYS A 58 -11.88 -0.12 18.09
N ILE A 59 -12.11 -1.43 18.21
CA ILE A 59 -11.70 -2.46 17.25
C ILE A 59 -12.96 -3.18 16.79
N GLN A 60 -13.21 -3.23 15.49
CA GLN A 60 -14.24 -4.08 14.91
C GLN A 60 -13.67 -5.45 14.55
N SER A 61 -14.23 -6.49 15.18
CA SER A 61 -14.00 -7.88 14.82
C SER A 61 -14.75 -8.26 13.55
N MET A 62 -14.25 -9.26 12.83
CA MET A 62 -14.86 -9.78 11.61
C MET A 62 -16.26 -10.37 11.80
N ASP A 63 -16.59 -10.84 13.00
CA ASP A 63 -17.93 -11.30 13.38
C ASP A 63 -18.88 -10.17 13.79
N GLY A 64 -18.44 -8.91 13.65
CA GLY A 64 -19.22 -7.72 14.00
C GLY A 64 -19.13 -7.30 15.46
N MET A 65 -18.25 -7.90 16.27
CA MET A 65 -18.03 -7.43 17.64
C MET A 65 -17.20 -6.15 17.66
N LEU A 66 -17.76 -5.05 18.19
CA LEU A 66 -17.02 -3.85 18.54
C LEU A 66 -16.43 -4.01 19.93
N MET A 67 -15.12 -3.93 20.05
CA MET A 67 -14.40 -3.93 21.32
C MET A 67 -13.78 -2.57 21.57
N VAL A 68 -14.05 -2.00 22.73
CA VAL A 68 -13.50 -0.72 23.16
C VAL A 68 -12.44 -0.96 24.22
N PHE A 69 -11.29 -0.35 24.01
CA PHE A 69 -10.13 -0.38 24.90
C PHE A 69 -9.88 1.02 25.43
N GLU A 70 -9.69 1.14 26.73
CA GLU A 70 -9.25 2.36 27.40
C GLU A 70 -7.78 2.19 27.77
N GLN A 71 -6.90 2.88 27.06
CA GLN A 71 -5.45 2.78 27.24
C GLN A 71 -4.91 1.33 27.12
N GLU A 72 -4.68 0.64 28.24
CA GLU A 72 -4.12 -0.72 28.32
C GLU A 72 -5.17 -1.75 28.80
N SER A 73 -6.38 -1.31 29.14
CA SER A 73 -7.46 -2.19 29.60
C SER A 73 -8.56 -2.32 28.56
N TYR A 74 -9.10 -3.54 28.44
CA TYR A 74 -10.36 -3.74 27.76
C TYR A 74 -11.48 -3.12 28.59
N ALA A 75 -12.24 -2.21 27.98
CA ALA A 75 -13.36 -1.56 28.64
C ALA A 75 -14.61 -2.44 28.49
N PHE A 76 -15.07 -2.66 27.26
CA PHE A 76 -16.25 -3.46 26.98
C PHE A 76 -16.32 -3.87 25.51
N GLY A 77 -17.21 -4.79 25.19
CA GLY A 77 -17.45 -5.27 23.84
C GLY A 77 -18.93 -5.46 23.57
N ARG A 78 -19.38 -5.10 22.37
CA ARG A 78 -20.77 -5.21 21.91
C ARG A 78 -20.81 -5.79 20.50
N PHE A 79 -21.67 -6.77 20.28
CA PHE A 79 -21.97 -7.24 18.94
C PHE A 79 -22.82 -6.22 18.20
N LEU A 80 -22.42 -5.89 16.98
CA LEU A 80 -23.29 -5.20 16.04
C LEU A 80 -24.48 -6.12 15.72
N PRO A 81 -25.72 -5.66 15.88
CA PRO A 81 -26.87 -6.46 15.49
C PRO A 81 -26.79 -6.73 13.99
N GLY A 82 -27.02 -7.98 13.57
CA GLY A 82 -27.23 -8.40 12.17
C GLY A 82 -26.13 -8.10 11.15
N SER A 83 -24.87 -7.95 11.57
CA SER A 83 -23.73 -7.82 10.65
C SER A 83 -23.33 -9.18 10.06
N LEU A 84 -23.49 -9.35 8.74
CA LEU A 84 -23.02 -10.54 8.01
C LEU A 84 -21.57 -10.40 7.53
N LEU A 85 -21.16 -9.17 7.20
CA LEU A 85 -19.82 -8.79 6.77
C LEU A 85 -19.46 -7.45 7.45
N PRO A 86 -18.19 -7.23 7.85
CA PRO A 86 -17.77 -5.95 8.40
C PRO A 86 -17.73 -4.90 7.30
N GLY A 87 -18.36 -3.76 7.58
CA GLY A 87 -18.28 -2.57 6.74
C GLY A 87 -17.38 -1.50 7.38
N PRO A 88 -17.11 -0.39 6.67
CA PRO A 88 -16.36 0.73 7.23
C PRO A 88 -17.01 1.25 8.53
N LEU A 89 -16.17 1.68 9.49
CA LEU A 89 -16.58 2.14 10.82
C LEU A 89 -15.90 3.47 11.15
N ALA A 90 -16.68 4.52 11.33
CA ALA A 90 -16.18 5.83 11.76
C ALA A 90 -16.86 6.23 13.08
N TYR A 91 -16.19 7.06 13.88
CA TYR A 91 -16.75 7.63 15.10
C TYR A 91 -16.85 9.14 14.92
N SER A 92 -18.02 9.67 15.30
CA SER A 92 -18.30 11.10 15.32
C SER A 92 -18.11 11.61 16.73
N SER A 93 -17.07 12.41 16.95
CA SER A 93 -16.80 13.03 18.26
C SER A 93 -17.86 14.05 18.68
N ARG A 94 -18.64 14.59 17.73
CA ARG A 94 -19.71 15.56 18.01
C ARG A 94 -20.96 14.89 18.57
N THR A 95 -21.39 13.80 17.95
CA THR A 95 -22.62 13.07 18.33
C THR A 95 -22.34 11.93 19.29
N ASP A 96 -21.07 11.71 19.63
CA ASP A 96 -20.59 10.60 20.45
C ASP A 96 -21.11 9.24 19.97
N SER A 97 -21.12 9.05 18.64
CA SER A 97 -21.78 7.92 17.99
C SER A 97 -20.86 7.21 17.00
N PHE A 98 -20.91 5.88 16.99
CA PHE A 98 -20.32 5.07 15.92
C PHE A 98 -21.23 5.03 14.70
N ILE A 99 -20.65 5.22 13.53
CA ILE A 99 -21.30 5.16 12.23
C ILE A 99 -20.67 4.03 11.45
N THR A 100 -21.49 3.06 11.04
CA THR A 100 -21.07 1.95 10.20
C THR A 100 -22.10 1.69 9.12
N VAL A 101 -21.69 1.07 8.03
CA VAL A 101 -22.58 0.62 6.97
C VAL A 101 -22.63 -0.90 7.03
N SER A 102 -23.80 -1.44 7.38
CA SER A 102 -24.05 -2.87 7.52
C SER A 102 -25.30 -3.29 6.75
N SER A 103 -25.47 -4.60 6.59
CA SER A 103 -26.55 -5.23 5.83
C SER A 103 -27.91 -5.26 6.55
N CYS A 104 -28.04 -4.74 7.77
CA CYS A 104 -29.28 -4.82 8.57
C CYS A 104 -29.63 -3.50 9.29
N ARG A 105 -30.84 -3.44 9.88
CA ARG A 105 -31.51 -2.20 10.34
C ARG A 105 -31.79 -2.16 11.85
N GLN A 106 -30.80 -1.84 12.70
CA GLN A 106 -31.10 -1.50 14.11
C GLN A 106 -30.01 -0.68 14.81
N VAL A 107 -30.18 0.65 14.90
CA VAL A 107 -29.43 1.61 15.77
C VAL A 107 -30.21 2.96 15.83
N ASP A 108 -29.78 3.91 16.69
CA ASP A 108 -30.32 5.28 16.93
C ASP A 108 -31.00 5.95 15.74
N TRP A 109 -30.33 5.94 14.58
CA TRP A 109 -30.97 6.20 13.30
C TRP A 109 -30.37 5.26 12.26
N THR A 110 -31.19 4.85 11.30
CA THR A 110 -30.75 4.02 10.18
C THR A 110 -31.15 4.70 8.88
N LEU A 111 -30.21 4.76 7.92
CA LEU A 111 -30.46 5.26 6.58
C LEU A 111 -30.16 4.16 5.57
N ASN A 112 -31.16 3.79 4.77
CA ASN A 112 -30.97 2.83 3.70
C ASN A 112 -30.38 3.53 2.46
N ILE A 113 -29.08 3.41 2.24
CA ILE A 113 -28.37 3.96 1.08
C ILE A 113 -28.51 3.10 -0.19
N GLY A 114 -29.05 1.86 -0.08
CA GLY A 114 -29.32 0.98 -1.21
C GLY A 114 -28.11 0.26 -1.83
N GLU A 115 -26.91 0.46 -1.28
CA GLU A 115 -25.67 -0.20 -1.72
C GLU A 115 -24.66 -0.35 -0.56
N GLN A 116 -23.56 -1.08 -0.78
CA GLN A 116 -22.46 -1.16 0.17
C GLN A 116 -21.55 0.07 0.07
N ALA A 117 -20.92 0.43 1.19
CA ALA A 117 -19.95 1.50 1.26
C ALA A 117 -18.52 0.95 1.16
N LEU A 118 -17.71 1.58 0.31
CA LEU A 118 -16.28 1.33 0.20
C LEU A 118 -15.51 1.98 1.36
N ASP A 119 -15.88 3.21 1.72
CA ASP A 119 -15.19 3.99 2.75
C ASP A 119 -16.13 5.05 3.37
N ILE A 120 -15.91 5.39 4.64
CA ILE A 120 -16.64 6.41 5.40
C ILE A 120 -15.64 7.40 5.99
N CYS A 121 -15.88 8.68 5.76
CA CYS A 121 -15.05 9.75 6.30
C CYS A 121 -15.92 10.80 7.00
N ILE A 122 -15.66 11.05 8.27
CA ILE A 122 -16.31 12.10 9.05
C ILE A 122 -15.33 13.25 9.18
N ILE A 123 -15.72 14.44 8.73
CA ILE A 123 -14.88 15.64 8.87
C ILE A 123 -15.65 16.75 9.57
N PRO A 124 -15.12 17.30 10.69
CA PRO A 124 -15.66 18.48 11.33
C PRO A 124 -15.15 19.73 10.60
N PHE A 125 -15.85 20.19 9.56
CA PHE A 125 -15.43 21.37 8.80
C PHE A 125 -15.76 22.69 9.51
N ASN A 126 -16.87 22.75 10.28
CA ASN A 126 -17.28 23.93 11.04
C ASN A 126 -17.60 23.58 12.50
N GLN A 127 -17.38 24.49 13.45
CA GLN A 127 -17.76 24.29 14.87
C GLN A 127 -19.28 24.01 15.04
N SER A 128 -20.12 24.37 14.06
CA SER A 128 -21.59 24.26 14.13
C SER A 128 -22.22 23.01 13.48
N ALA A 129 -21.56 22.29 12.56
CA ALA A 129 -22.08 21.04 11.99
C ALA A 129 -20.96 20.10 11.51
N SER A 130 -21.08 18.78 11.79
CA SER A 130 -20.27 17.76 11.12
C SER A 130 -20.98 17.26 9.86
N SER A 131 -20.19 16.73 8.92
CA SER A 131 -20.72 16.07 7.73
C SER A 131 -20.08 14.70 7.61
N VAL A 132 -20.93 13.70 7.43
CA VAL A 132 -20.54 12.30 7.30
C VAL A 132 -20.54 11.96 5.82
N PHE A 133 -19.38 11.63 5.28
CA PHE A 133 -19.24 11.25 3.89
C PHE A 133 -19.18 9.74 3.76
N VAL A 134 -19.97 9.20 2.83
CA VAL A 134 -20.01 7.78 2.53
C VAL A 134 -19.78 7.61 1.04
N LEU A 135 -18.71 6.90 0.68
CA LEU A 135 -18.45 6.50 -0.69
C LEU A 135 -19.01 5.09 -0.89
N GLY A 136 -20.08 4.98 -1.68
CA GLY A 136 -20.64 3.72 -2.14
C GLY A 136 -19.95 3.18 -3.38
N GLU A 137 -20.39 2.01 -3.83
CA GLU A 137 -19.91 1.41 -5.08
C GLU A 137 -20.29 2.22 -6.33
N ARG A 138 -21.42 2.93 -6.30
CA ARG A 138 -21.93 3.72 -7.43
C ARG A 138 -22.38 5.12 -7.07
N ASN A 139 -22.57 5.45 -5.80
CA ASN A 139 -22.97 6.78 -5.36
C ASN A 139 -22.05 7.32 -4.27
N PHE A 140 -21.99 8.64 -4.19
CA PHE A 140 -21.33 9.38 -3.13
C PHE A 140 -22.38 10.14 -2.32
N PHE A 141 -22.36 9.95 -1.00
CA PHE A 141 -23.32 10.54 -0.08
C PHE A 141 -22.64 11.47 0.90
N CYS A 142 -23.29 12.60 1.17
CA CYS A 142 -23.01 13.45 2.32
C CYS A 142 -24.23 13.46 3.23
N LEU A 143 -24.06 13.01 4.46
CA LEU A 143 -25.10 12.96 5.48
C LEU A 143 -24.87 14.03 6.54
N LYS A 144 -25.96 14.54 7.11
CA LYS A 144 -25.96 15.36 8.31
C LYS A 144 -25.88 14.47 9.55
N ASP A 145 -25.56 15.08 10.70
CA ASP A 145 -25.47 14.41 11.99
C ASP A 145 -26.78 13.70 12.41
N ASN A 146 -27.93 14.14 11.89
CA ASN A 146 -29.25 13.55 12.14
C ASN A 146 -29.63 12.41 11.17
N GLY A 147 -28.69 11.94 10.34
CA GLY A 147 -28.91 10.87 9.37
C GLY A 147 -29.65 11.28 8.09
N GLN A 148 -30.02 12.56 7.94
CA GLN A 148 -30.60 13.06 6.69
C GLN A 148 -29.52 13.22 5.61
N ILE A 149 -29.86 12.85 4.38
CA ILE A 149 -29.01 13.09 3.21
C ILE A 149 -28.94 14.61 2.96
N ARG A 150 -27.74 15.18 3.10
CA ARG A 150 -27.46 16.58 2.72
C ARG A 150 -27.42 16.71 1.21
N PHE A 151 -26.72 15.80 0.56
CA PHE A 151 -26.72 15.63 -0.89
C PHE A 151 -26.25 14.22 -1.26
N MET A 152 -26.59 13.82 -2.48
CA MET A 152 -26.09 12.59 -3.10
C MET A 152 -25.66 12.86 -4.53
N LYS A 153 -24.58 12.20 -4.96
CA LYS A 153 -24.08 12.24 -6.34
C LYS A 153 -23.99 10.81 -6.84
N LYS A 154 -24.75 10.50 -7.91
CA LYS A 154 -24.53 9.28 -8.69
C LYS A 154 -23.25 9.43 -9.50
N LEU A 155 -22.36 8.44 -9.41
CA LEU A 155 -21.09 8.40 -10.11
C LEU A 155 -21.24 7.57 -11.39
N ASP A 156 -20.74 8.10 -12.50
CA ASP A 156 -20.82 7.41 -13.80
C ASP A 156 -19.80 6.27 -13.93
N CYS A 157 -18.77 6.27 -13.07
CA CYS A 157 -17.72 5.25 -13.03
C CYS A 157 -17.53 4.72 -11.60
N SER A 158 -17.02 3.49 -11.48
CA SER A 158 -16.71 2.89 -10.18
C SER A 158 -15.58 3.66 -9.47
N PRO A 159 -15.83 4.25 -8.29
CA PRO A 159 -14.82 4.97 -7.53
C PRO A 159 -13.82 4.00 -6.90
N SER A 160 -12.58 4.44 -6.72
CA SER A 160 -11.51 3.67 -6.07
C SER A 160 -11.19 4.22 -4.67
N CYS A 161 -11.16 5.54 -4.52
CA CYS A 161 -10.93 6.22 -3.25
C CYS A 161 -11.52 7.63 -3.27
N PHE A 162 -11.75 8.20 -2.10
CA PHE A 162 -12.14 9.60 -1.98
C PHE A 162 -11.47 10.30 -0.80
N LEU A 163 -11.32 11.62 -0.92
CA LEU A 163 -10.78 12.48 0.13
C LEU A 163 -11.53 13.81 0.14
N PRO A 164 -12.37 14.08 1.16
CA PRO A 164 -12.93 15.40 1.35
C PRO A 164 -11.89 16.34 1.98
N TYR A 165 -11.88 17.60 1.54
CA TYR A 165 -10.98 18.65 2.01
C TYR A 165 -11.69 20.00 2.09
N CYS A 166 -11.11 20.96 2.82
CA CYS A 166 -11.74 22.24 3.08
C CYS A 166 -11.97 23.01 1.76
N SER A 167 -13.19 23.50 1.57
CA SER A 167 -13.47 24.46 0.49
C SER A 167 -13.11 25.87 0.92
N VAL A 168 -12.85 26.73 -0.06
CA VAL A 168 -12.52 28.14 0.15
C VAL A 168 -13.80 28.97 0.40
N SER A 169 -14.97 28.47 -0.02
CA SER A 169 -16.26 29.11 0.19
C SER A 169 -17.00 28.54 1.39
N GLU A 170 -17.54 29.44 2.22
CA GLU A 170 -18.30 29.09 3.43
C GLU A 170 -19.44 28.11 3.13
N GLY A 171 -19.50 27.04 3.91
CA GLY A 171 -20.58 26.06 3.87
C GLY A 171 -20.48 24.98 2.81
N THR A 172 -19.58 25.10 1.83
CA THR A 172 -19.36 24.06 0.78
C THR A 172 -18.16 23.19 1.11
N ILE A 173 -18.13 21.95 0.59
CA ILE A 173 -17.03 21.01 0.83
C ILE A 173 -16.48 20.55 -0.51
N ASN A 174 -15.15 20.55 -0.63
CA ASN A 174 -14.50 20.00 -1.81
C ASN A 174 -14.17 18.52 -1.57
N THR A 175 -14.35 17.68 -2.58
CA THR A 175 -14.06 16.26 -2.52
C THR A 175 -13.28 15.82 -3.74
N LEU A 176 -12.18 15.13 -3.51
CA LEU A 176 -11.45 14.39 -4.54
C LEU A 176 -12.03 12.97 -4.63
N ILE A 177 -12.42 12.53 -5.81
CA ILE A 177 -12.86 11.15 -6.07
C ILE A 177 -12.01 10.58 -7.19
N GLY A 178 -11.22 9.56 -6.89
CA GLY A 178 -10.51 8.75 -7.89
C GLY A 178 -11.42 7.63 -8.38
N ASN A 179 -11.32 7.28 -9.66
CA ASN A 179 -12.07 6.16 -10.22
C ASN A 179 -11.18 5.12 -10.90
N HIS A 180 -11.77 3.95 -11.18
CA HIS A 180 -11.11 2.86 -11.89
C HIS A 180 -10.89 3.12 -13.38
N SER A 181 -11.47 4.17 -13.94
CA SER A 181 -11.29 4.62 -15.33
C SER A 181 -10.15 5.62 -15.49
N HIS A 182 -9.23 5.68 -14.52
CA HIS A 182 -8.09 6.58 -14.51
C HIS A 182 -8.49 8.06 -14.58
N MET A 183 -9.54 8.48 -13.89
CA MET A 183 -9.93 9.88 -13.77
C MET A 183 -9.99 10.30 -12.30
N LEU A 184 -9.51 11.51 -12.02
CA LEU A 184 -9.67 12.19 -10.75
C LEU A 184 -10.70 13.31 -10.94
N HIS A 185 -11.76 13.26 -10.14
CA HIS A 185 -12.80 14.27 -10.13
C HIS A 185 -12.67 15.12 -8.86
N VAL A 186 -12.63 16.44 -9.04
CA VAL A 186 -12.73 17.43 -7.97
C VAL A 186 -14.17 17.93 -7.96
N TYR A 187 -14.91 17.52 -6.95
CA TYR A 187 -16.26 17.99 -6.69
C TYR A 187 -16.26 19.11 -5.65
N GLN A 188 -17.12 20.09 -5.85
CA GLN A 188 -17.58 20.97 -4.78
C GLN A 188 -19.05 20.63 -4.52
N ASP A 189 -19.30 19.99 -3.38
CA ASP A 189 -20.53 19.26 -3.07
C ASP A 189 -20.91 18.25 -4.18
N VAL A 190 -21.91 18.57 -5.01
CA VAL A 190 -22.37 17.73 -6.15
C VAL A 190 -21.81 18.23 -7.49
N THR A 191 -21.29 19.46 -7.52
CA THR A 191 -20.85 20.12 -8.75
C THR A 191 -19.42 19.70 -9.10
N LEU A 192 -19.24 19.13 -10.30
CA LEU A 192 -17.89 18.83 -10.81
C LEU A 192 -17.20 20.16 -11.12
N LYS A 193 -16.13 20.49 -10.40
CA LYS A 193 -15.32 21.68 -10.64
C LYS A 193 -14.17 21.41 -11.58
N TRP A 194 -13.58 20.22 -11.46
CA TRP A 194 -12.46 19.85 -12.29
C TRP A 194 -12.39 18.34 -12.45
N ALA A 195 -11.88 17.91 -13.60
CA ALA A 195 -11.63 16.52 -13.92
C ALA A 195 -10.31 16.43 -14.65
N THR A 196 -9.47 15.47 -14.27
CA THR A 196 -8.29 15.12 -15.06
C THR A 196 -8.22 13.63 -15.23
N GLN A 197 -7.65 13.24 -16.35
CA GLN A 197 -7.14 11.89 -16.49
C GLN A 197 -5.94 11.74 -15.56
N LEU A 198 -5.99 10.74 -14.71
CA LEU A 198 -4.84 10.18 -14.05
C LEU A 198 -4.17 9.21 -15.00
N PRO A 199 -2.86 9.02 -14.91
CA PRO A 199 -2.21 7.97 -15.67
C PRO A 199 -2.64 6.57 -15.15
N HIS A 200 -3.09 6.45 -13.88
CA HIS A 200 -3.34 5.19 -13.20
C HIS A 200 -4.44 5.30 -12.13
N VAL A 201 -5.00 4.17 -11.66
CA VAL A 201 -6.03 4.15 -10.61
C VAL A 201 -5.39 4.40 -9.23
N PRO A 202 -5.82 5.41 -8.47
CA PRO A 202 -5.26 5.70 -7.15
C PRO A 202 -5.92 4.87 -6.05
N VAL A 203 -5.13 4.42 -5.09
CA VAL A 203 -5.60 3.90 -3.80
C VAL A 203 -5.14 4.85 -2.70
N ALA A 204 -6.09 5.39 -1.92
CA ALA A 204 -5.77 6.27 -0.80
C ALA A 204 -5.35 5.43 0.41
N VAL A 205 -4.24 5.83 1.04
CA VAL A 205 -3.72 5.25 2.27
C VAL A 205 -3.72 6.34 3.33
N ARG A 206 -4.23 6.03 4.52
CA ARG A 206 -4.21 6.93 5.68
C ARG A 206 -3.29 6.37 6.75
N ILE A 207 -2.43 7.21 7.28
CA ILE A 207 -1.53 6.88 8.39
C ILE A 207 -1.86 7.80 9.56
N THR A 208 -2.10 7.19 10.72
CA THR A 208 -2.33 7.88 11.98
C THR A 208 -1.07 7.84 12.82
N LEU A 209 -0.62 9.01 13.27
CA LEU A 209 0.48 9.19 14.21
C LEU A 209 -0.08 9.68 15.54
N GLN A 210 0.31 9.04 16.62
CA GLN A 210 -0.04 9.43 17.97
C GLN A 210 1.23 9.56 18.81
N ASN A 211 1.36 10.65 19.57
CA ASN A 211 2.44 10.82 20.53
C ASN A 211 1.91 10.69 21.96
N ARG A 212 2.67 10.03 22.85
CA ARG A 212 2.38 10.04 24.31
C ARG A 212 3.13 11.12 25.08
N VAL A 213 4.09 11.77 24.41
CA VAL A 213 5.03 12.72 25.01
C VAL A 213 5.29 13.81 23.97
N VAL A 214 5.68 15.01 24.39
CA VAL A 214 6.15 16.06 23.48
C VAL A 214 7.31 15.55 22.63
N LEU A 215 7.19 15.69 21.31
CA LEU A 215 8.21 15.29 20.34
C LEU A 215 8.61 16.49 19.48
N GLN A 216 9.87 16.52 19.06
CA GLN A 216 10.43 17.54 18.19
C GLN A 216 10.97 16.92 16.91
N LYS A 217 10.98 17.70 15.82
CA LYS A 217 11.51 17.29 14.51
C LYS A 217 10.91 15.98 14.02
N VAL A 218 9.58 15.84 14.11
CA VAL A 218 8.90 14.61 13.68
C VAL A 218 8.73 14.64 12.17
N LYS A 219 9.29 13.64 11.50
CA LYS A 219 9.24 13.47 10.05
C LYS A 219 8.81 12.05 9.73
N LEU A 220 7.72 11.91 9.00
CA LEU A 220 7.26 10.66 8.40
C LEU A 220 7.77 10.61 6.96
N SER A 221 8.42 9.51 6.60
CA SER A 221 8.78 9.16 5.24
C SER A 221 8.10 7.84 4.87
N VAL A 222 7.45 7.80 3.71
CA VAL A 222 6.74 6.62 3.20
C VAL A 222 7.47 6.12 1.96
N TYR A 223 7.62 4.81 1.86
CA TYR A 223 8.32 4.12 0.79
C TYR A 223 7.44 3.01 0.22
N VAL A 224 7.44 2.90 -1.10
CA VAL A 224 6.85 1.78 -1.84
C VAL A 224 7.85 1.36 -2.91
N GLN A 225 7.75 0.11 -3.33
CA GLN A 225 8.63 -0.41 -4.35
C GLN A 225 8.28 0.11 -5.75
N PRO A 226 9.26 0.44 -6.61
CA PRO A 226 9.01 0.63 -8.03
C PRO A 226 8.30 -0.62 -8.61
N PRO A 227 7.32 -0.47 -9.50
CA PRO A 227 6.88 0.75 -10.18
C PRO A 227 5.78 1.54 -9.45
N LEU A 228 5.45 1.21 -8.20
CA LEU A 228 4.50 1.99 -7.41
C LEU A 228 5.11 3.34 -7.04
N VAL A 229 4.28 4.37 -7.02
CA VAL A 229 4.67 5.73 -6.70
C VAL A 229 3.64 6.35 -5.76
N LEU A 230 4.16 7.18 -4.86
CA LEU A 230 3.38 7.95 -3.90
C LEU A 230 3.10 9.34 -4.46
N THR A 231 1.92 9.88 -4.17
CA THR A 231 1.64 11.30 -4.44
C THR A 231 2.49 12.22 -3.57
N CYS A 232 2.75 11.81 -2.33
CA CYS A 232 3.59 12.51 -1.37
C CYS A 232 4.26 11.46 -0.48
N ASP A 233 5.59 11.55 -0.37
CA ASP A 233 6.45 10.58 0.32
C ASP A 233 6.93 11.10 1.69
N GLN A 234 6.83 12.40 1.97
CA GLN A 234 7.37 13.00 3.20
C GLN A 234 6.38 13.97 3.85
N PHE A 235 6.22 13.84 5.16
CA PHE A 235 5.39 14.71 5.99
C PHE A 235 6.16 15.15 7.24
N THR A 236 5.96 16.39 7.66
CA THR A 236 6.56 16.95 8.88
C THR A 236 5.48 17.35 9.86
N PHE A 237 5.71 17.10 11.15
CA PHE A 237 4.73 17.35 12.20
C PHE A 237 5.36 18.06 13.40
N ASP A 238 4.55 18.89 14.05
CA ASP A 238 4.87 19.56 15.29
C ASP A 238 3.99 19.00 16.42
N PHE A 239 4.57 18.09 17.21
CA PHE A 239 3.91 17.43 18.34
C PHE A 239 4.26 18.15 19.65
N THR A 240 3.66 19.33 19.86
CA THR A 240 3.97 20.22 20.99
C THR A 240 3.29 19.82 22.30
N VAL A 241 2.23 19.01 22.24
CA VAL A 241 1.45 18.55 23.39
C VAL A 241 1.40 17.02 23.42
N PRO A 242 1.42 16.36 24.60
CA PRO A 242 1.12 14.94 24.71
C PRO A 242 -0.26 14.56 24.16
N ASP A 243 -0.42 13.30 23.76
CA ASP A 243 -1.68 12.68 23.33
C ASP A 243 -2.34 13.35 22.11
N MET A 244 -1.53 14.04 21.30
CA MET A 244 -1.96 14.54 20.00
C MET A 244 -1.98 13.42 18.97
N THR A 245 -3.03 13.41 18.15
CA THR A 245 -3.16 12.56 16.99
C THR A 245 -3.09 13.39 15.71
N SER A 246 -2.33 12.92 14.73
CA SER A 246 -2.26 13.52 13.39
C SER A 246 -2.47 12.44 12.36
N ILE A 247 -3.36 12.70 11.40
CA ILE A 247 -3.67 11.77 10.32
C ILE A 247 -3.18 12.39 9.02
N VAL A 248 -2.40 11.63 8.25
CA VAL A 248 -2.05 11.99 6.88
C VAL A 248 -2.67 11.02 5.90
N ALA A 249 -3.07 11.55 4.76
CA ALA A 249 -3.56 10.78 3.64
C ALA A 249 -2.66 11.03 2.42
N PHE A 250 -2.28 9.96 1.74
CA PHE A 250 -1.61 10.01 0.45
C PHE A 250 -2.21 8.95 -0.46
N SER A 251 -1.94 9.04 -1.76
CA SER A 251 -2.37 8.01 -2.71
C SER A 251 -1.17 7.26 -3.27
N VAL A 252 -1.36 5.96 -3.47
CA VAL A 252 -0.41 5.09 -4.16
C VAL A 252 -0.98 4.73 -5.53
N TYR A 253 -0.15 4.79 -6.56
CA TYR A 253 -0.53 4.43 -7.93
C TYR A 253 0.64 3.78 -8.67
N LEU A 254 0.34 2.98 -9.69
CA LEU A 254 1.32 2.22 -10.47
C LEU A 254 1.90 3.08 -11.61
N LYS A 255 3.12 3.61 -11.56
CA LYS A 255 3.60 4.57 -12.59
C LYS A 255 4.09 3.96 -13.92
N ARG A 256 4.52 2.70 -13.92
CA ARG A 256 5.11 2.04 -15.10
C ARG A 256 4.44 0.70 -15.37
N ASN A 257 4.52 0.24 -16.61
CA ASN A 257 3.81 -0.95 -17.11
C ASN A 257 4.57 -2.26 -16.85
N TYR A 258 5.09 -2.45 -15.64
CA TYR A 258 5.60 -3.74 -15.19
C TYR A 258 5.11 -4.03 -13.77
N ILE A 259 5.27 -5.26 -13.33
CA ILE A 259 4.66 -5.76 -12.09
C ILE A 259 5.56 -5.41 -10.88
N PRO A 260 5.02 -4.89 -9.75
CA PRO A 260 5.80 -4.74 -8.51
C PRO A 260 6.15 -6.10 -7.90
N SER A 261 7.27 -6.20 -7.18
CA SER A 261 7.73 -7.45 -6.58
C SER A 261 6.97 -7.82 -5.32
N GLU A 262 6.47 -6.79 -4.64
CA GLU A 262 5.66 -6.89 -3.44
C GLU A 262 4.61 -5.78 -3.46
N LEU A 263 3.45 -6.07 -2.89
CA LEU A 263 2.37 -5.11 -2.67
C LEU A 263 2.40 -4.60 -1.22
N GLU A 264 3.60 -4.31 -0.72
CA GLU A 264 3.81 -3.73 0.62
C GLU A 264 4.39 -2.33 0.51
N GLY A 265 3.97 -1.46 1.43
CA GLY A 265 4.57 -0.15 1.67
C GLY A 265 5.11 -0.06 3.08
N ASN A 266 6.16 0.73 3.25
CA ASN A 266 6.82 0.97 4.53
C ASN A 266 6.67 2.45 4.90
N ALA A 267 6.20 2.73 6.10
CA ALA A 267 6.15 4.07 6.66
C ALA A 267 7.12 4.17 7.84
N VAL A 268 8.03 5.14 7.76
CA VAL A 268 9.13 5.32 8.70
C VAL A 268 9.02 6.71 9.32
N VAL A 269 8.91 6.77 10.64
CA VAL A 269 8.82 8.01 11.40
C VAL A 269 10.12 8.22 12.13
N SER A 270 10.82 9.31 11.83
CA SER A 270 11.93 9.82 12.62
C SER A 270 11.46 10.94 13.53
N TYR A 271 11.85 10.92 14.80
CA TYR A 271 11.52 11.96 15.78
C TYR A 271 12.66 12.15 16.78
N SER A 272 12.67 13.28 17.46
CA SER A 272 13.57 13.54 18.59
C SER A 272 12.76 13.85 19.84
N ARG A 273 13.21 13.35 20.98
CA ARG A 273 12.66 13.79 22.28
C ARG A 273 13.30 15.14 22.65
N PRO A 274 12.74 15.90 23.60
CA PRO A 274 13.36 17.15 24.09
C PRO A 274 14.79 16.97 24.62
N THR A 275 15.19 15.73 24.93
CA THR A 275 16.58 15.35 25.25
C THR A 275 17.53 15.35 24.05
N GLY A 276 17.06 15.66 22.84
CA GLY A 276 17.86 15.80 21.61
C GLY A 276 18.20 14.50 20.88
N ILE A 277 17.94 13.32 21.46
CA ILE A 277 18.30 12.04 20.85
C ILE A 277 17.29 11.65 19.75
N PRO A 278 17.73 11.44 18.49
CA PRO A 278 16.86 10.98 17.41
C PRO A 278 16.48 9.51 17.58
N ARG A 279 15.24 9.18 17.20
CA ARG A 279 14.67 7.83 17.21
C ARG A 279 13.87 7.61 15.93
N VAL A 280 13.76 6.34 15.55
CA VAL A 280 13.02 5.92 14.35
C VAL A 280 12.06 4.79 14.71
N ILE A 281 10.85 4.86 14.20
CA ILE A 281 9.83 3.80 14.25
C ILE A 281 9.41 3.50 12.81
N GLN A 282 9.08 2.25 12.52
CA GLN A 282 8.56 1.85 11.21
C GLN A 282 7.28 1.03 11.35
N CYS A 283 6.39 1.17 10.39
CA CYS A 283 5.22 0.31 10.20
C CYS A 283 5.13 -0.12 8.72
N LYS A 284 4.59 -1.31 8.51
CA LYS A 284 4.28 -1.83 7.17
C LYS A 284 2.79 -1.78 6.91
N PHE A 285 2.41 -1.54 5.66
CA PHE A 285 1.02 -1.62 5.21
C PHE A 285 0.96 -2.39 3.89
N ARG A 286 -0.14 -3.13 3.67
CA ARG A 286 -0.35 -3.92 2.45
C ARG A 286 -1.28 -3.17 1.51
N LEU A 287 -0.94 -3.19 0.23
CA LEU A 287 -1.71 -2.60 -0.86
C LEU A 287 -2.61 -3.68 -1.50
N PRO A 288 -3.83 -3.32 -1.93
CA PRO A 288 -4.75 -4.28 -2.54
C PRO A 288 -4.27 -4.68 -3.94
N LEU A 289 -4.38 -5.98 -4.29
CA LEU A 289 -4.07 -6.49 -5.64
C LEU A 289 -4.83 -5.73 -6.76
N LYS A 290 -6.03 -5.24 -6.47
CA LYS A 290 -6.86 -4.44 -7.40
C LYS A 290 -6.18 -3.13 -7.84
N LEU A 291 -5.13 -2.67 -7.16
CA LEU A 291 -4.32 -1.52 -7.58
C LEU A 291 -3.60 -1.78 -8.90
N ILE A 292 -3.21 -3.03 -9.16
CA ILE A 292 -2.36 -3.41 -10.29
C ILE A 292 -3.02 -4.41 -11.26
N CYS A 293 -4.11 -5.07 -10.85
CA CYS A 293 -4.78 -6.09 -11.66
C CYS A 293 -6.26 -5.76 -11.90
N LEU A 294 -6.72 -6.07 -13.12
CA LEU A 294 -8.13 -6.07 -13.51
C LEU A 294 -8.53 -7.49 -13.93
N PRO A 295 -9.75 -7.95 -13.62
CA PRO A 295 -10.22 -9.26 -14.06
C PRO A 295 -10.36 -9.27 -15.60
N GLY A 296 -9.77 -10.28 -16.23
CA GLY A 296 -9.82 -10.51 -17.68
C GLY A 296 -10.48 -11.83 -18.05
N GLN A 297 -10.59 -12.10 -19.35
CA GLN A 297 -11.05 -13.41 -19.82
C GLN A 297 -9.99 -14.49 -19.55
N PRO A 298 -10.36 -15.65 -18.99
CA PRO A 298 -9.40 -16.71 -18.71
C PRO A 298 -8.91 -17.36 -20.01
N SER A 299 -7.59 -17.46 -20.17
CA SER A 299 -6.98 -18.26 -21.24
C SER A 299 -6.97 -19.74 -20.87
N LYS A 300 -7.21 -20.62 -21.85
CA LYS A 300 -7.19 -22.08 -21.65
C LYS A 300 -5.78 -22.68 -21.77
N THR A 301 -4.84 -21.95 -22.35
CA THR A 301 -3.47 -22.39 -22.61
C THR A 301 -2.51 -21.26 -22.31
N ALA A 302 -1.40 -21.59 -21.64
CA ALA A 302 -0.26 -20.70 -21.46
C ALA A 302 1.05 -21.51 -21.43
N SER A 303 2.16 -20.85 -21.68
CA SER A 303 3.51 -21.43 -21.71
C SER A 303 3.96 -21.93 -20.34
N HIS A 304 3.78 -21.15 -19.28
CA HIS A 304 4.23 -21.49 -17.93
C HIS A 304 3.04 -21.90 -17.05
N LYS A 305 3.18 -23.03 -16.34
CA LYS A 305 2.12 -23.62 -15.53
C LYS A 305 2.65 -23.98 -14.14
N LEU A 306 1.94 -23.53 -13.12
CA LEU A 306 2.22 -23.81 -11.73
C LEU A 306 1.03 -24.55 -11.11
N THR A 307 1.29 -25.64 -10.39
CA THR A 307 0.26 -26.37 -9.64
C THR A 307 0.61 -26.34 -8.16
N ILE A 308 -0.31 -25.85 -7.33
CA ILE A 308 -0.20 -25.80 -5.86
C ILE A 308 -1.16 -26.85 -5.30
N ASP A 309 -0.61 -27.73 -4.49
CA ASP A 309 -1.37 -28.76 -3.79
C ASP A 309 -1.78 -28.22 -2.41
N THR A 310 -2.98 -28.58 -1.94
CA THR A 310 -3.47 -28.18 -0.63
C THR A 310 -3.91 -29.38 0.18
N ASN A 311 -3.64 -29.36 1.48
CA ASN A 311 -4.04 -30.43 2.40
C ASN A 311 -5.53 -30.40 2.79
N LYS A 312 -6.30 -29.43 2.29
CA LYS A 312 -7.75 -29.30 2.49
C LYS A 312 -8.45 -29.28 1.13
N SER A 313 -9.75 -29.60 1.14
CA SER A 313 -10.56 -29.54 -0.08
C SER A 313 -10.54 -28.12 -0.67
N PRO A 314 -10.49 -28.01 -2.01
CA PRO A 314 -10.36 -26.72 -2.67
C PRO A 314 -11.60 -25.85 -2.42
N VAL A 315 -11.36 -24.59 -2.13
CA VAL A 315 -12.37 -23.55 -2.01
C VAL A 315 -12.86 -23.22 -3.41
N SER A 316 -14.18 -23.25 -3.62
CA SER A 316 -14.77 -22.98 -4.92
C SER A 316 -14.45 -21.55 -5.35
N LEU A 317 -13.59 -21.38 -6.37
CA LEU A 317 -13.28 -20.06 -6.89
C LEU A 317 -14.30 -19.59 -7.93
N PRO A 318 -14.74 -20.42 -8.90
CA PRO A 318 -16.12 -20.92 -8.98
C PRO A 318 -16.25 -22.23 -9.82
N SER A 319 -15.93 -23.38 -9.20
CA SER A 319 -16.00 -24.78 -9.69
C SER A 319 -14.94 -25.26 -10.70
N ILE A 320 -14.51 -26.52 -10.47
CA ILE A 320 -13.60 -27.39 -11.25
C ILE A 320 -12.11 -27.23 -10.89
N PHE A 321 -11.66 -27.93 -9.84
CA PHE A 321 -10.72 -29.06 -9.87
C PHE A 321 -10.75 -29.74 -8.49
N PRO A 322 -10.72 -31.09 -8.39
CA PRO A 322 -10.54 -31.75 -7.10
C PRO A 322 -9.08 -31.57 -6.65
N GLU A 323 -8.91 -31.16 -5.40
CA GLU A 323 -7.67 -31.15 -4.60
C GLU A 323 -6.55 -30.15 -4.93
N ARG A 324 -6.51 -29.48 -6.11
CA ARG A 324 -5.33 -28.66 -6.51
C ARG A 324 -5.69 -27.34 -7.19
N TYR A 325 -4.89 -26.29 -6.95
CA TYR A 325 -4.97 -25.01 -7.66
C TYR A 325 -3.92 -24.95 -8.77
N ARG A 326 -4.33 -24.60 -10.00
CA ARG A 326 -3.40 -24.43 -11.12
C ARG A 326 -3.43 -23.00 -11.64
N ILE A 327 -2.28 -22.33 -11.63
CA ILE A 327 -2.07 -20.97 -12.12
C ILE A 327 -1.22 -21.06 -13.40
N GLN A 328 -1.54 -20.28 -14.42
CA GLN A 328 -0.84 -20.30 -15.70
C GLN A 328 -0.64 -18.88 -16.22
N SER A 329 0.49 -18.62 -16.87
CA SER A 329 0.80 -17.34 -17.51
C SER A 329 1.72 -17.53 -18.72
N GLU A 330 1.71 -16.57 -19.65
CA GLU A 330 2.64 -16.53 -20.78
C GLU A 330 4.06 -16.11 -20.34
N GLN A 331 4.16 -15.27 -19.30
CA GLN A 331 5.43 -14.89 -18.69
C GLN A 331 5.58 -15.53 -17.32
N PHE A 332 6.80 -16.00 -17.03
CA PHE A 332 7.11 -16.66 -15.77
C PHE A 332 6.94 -15.74 -14.54
N GLU A 333 7.31 -14.48 -14.68
CA GLU A 333 7.35 -13.47 -13.61
C GLU A 333 5.96 -13.15 -13.05
N ASP A 334 4.93 -13.17 -13.89
CA ASP A 334 3.55 -12.83 -13.52
C ASP A 334 2.95 -13.80 -12.50
N LEU A 335 3.45 -15.04 -12.49
CA LEU A 335 2.94 -16.10 -11.64
C LEU A 335 3.15 -15.79 -10.15
N TRP A 336 4.21 -15.07 -9.79
CA TRP A 336 4.60 -14.81 -8.41
C TRP A 336 3.51 -14.08 -7.62
N LEU A 337 3.11 -12.89 -8.07
CA LEU A 337 2.17 -12.06 -7.31
C LEU A 337 0.83 -12.74 -7.12
N ILE A 338 0.32 -13.41 -8.16
CA ILE A 338 -0.96 -14.11 -8.10
C ILE A 338 -0.86 -15.32 -7.18
N THR A 339 0.24 -16.06 -7.24
CA THR A 339 0.50 -17.21 -6.36
C THR A 339 0.58 -16.78 -4.90
N ASN A 340 1.39 -15.76 -4.61
CA ASN A 340 1.56 -15.23 -3.27
C ASN A 340 0.23 -14.71 -2.70
N GLU A 341 -0.52 -13.94 -3.50
CA GLU A 341 -1.83 -13.45 -3.10
C GLU A 341 -2.83 -14.59 -2.86
N LEU A 342 -2.83 -15.63 -3.70
CA LEU A 342 -3.68 -16.80 -3.53
C LEU A 342 -3.37 -17.53 -2.23
N ILE A 343 -2.10 -17.82 -1.96
CA ILE A 343 -1.66 -18.51 -0.73
C ILE A 343 -2.10 -17.71 0.49
N LEU A 344 -1.85 -16.40 0.51
CA LEU A 344 -2.23 -15.54 1.62
C LEU A 344 -3.75 -15.51 1.84
N ARG A 345 -4.54 -15.43 0.77
CA ARG A 345 -6.02 -15.45 0.87
C ARG A 345 -6.57 -16.80 1.31
N LEU A 346 -5.95 -17.91 0.89
CA LEU A 346 -6.35 -19.25 1.33
C LEU A 346 -6.02 -19.44 2.81
N GLN A 347 -4.83 -19.03 3.26
CA GLN A 347 -4.46 -19.04 4.67
C GLN A 347 -5.46 -18.25 5.51
N GLU A 348 -5.77 -17.01 5.10
CA GLU A 348 -6.78 -16.18 5.78
C GLU A 348 -8.17 -16.82 5.77
N TYR A 349 -8.57 -17.48 4.67
CA TYR A 349 -9.87 -18.13 4.57
C TYR A 349 -10.00 -19.33 5.51
N PHE A 350 -9.00 -20.21 5.55
CA PHE A 350 -9.02 -21.37 6.44
C PHE A 350 -8.83 -20.99 7.90
N GLU A 351 -8.02 -19.95 8.19
CA GLU A 351 -7.92 -19.40 9.54
C GLU A 351 -9.27 -18.85 10.02
N LYS A 352 -10.04 -18.16 9.16
CA LYS A 352 -11.42 -17.71 9.46
C LYS A 352 -12.39 -18.87 9.75
N GLN A 353 -12.15 -20.05 9.19
CA GLN A 353 -12.94 -21.26 9.47
C GLN A 353 -12.49 -22.01 10.73
N GLY A 354 -11.47 -21.50 11.43
CA GLY A 354 -10.89 -22.15 12.61
C GLY A 354 -9.91 -23.28 12.28
N ILE A 355 -9.56 -23.46 11.00
CA ILE A 355 -8.65 -24.50 10.51
C ILE A 355 -7.22 -23.92 10.52
N LYS A 356 -6.45 -24.25 11.56
CA LYS A 356 -5.07 -23.73 11.75
C LYS A 356 -3.99 -24.60 11.11
N ASP A 357 -4.33 -25.80 10.66
CA ASP A 357 -3.43 -26.77 10.06
C ASP A 357 -3.40 -26.67 8.52
N PHE A 358 -3.93 -25.60 7.92
CA PHE A 358 -3.90 -25.42 6.48
C PHE A 358 -2.47 -25.26 5.96
N ALA A 359 -2.11 -26.07 4.97
CA ALA A 359 -0.80 -26.06 4.34
C ALA A 359 -0.94 -26.16 2.82
N CYS A 360 -0.14 -25.36 2.13
CA CYS A 360 0.10 -25.49 0.70
C CYS A 360 1.40 -26.27 0.50
N SER A 361 1.45 -27.15 -0.49
CA SER A 361 2.66 -27.86 -0.89
C SER A 361 2.87 -27.73 -2.40
N PHE A 362 4.12 -27.89 -2.81
CA PHE A 362 4.51 -27.86 -4.21
C PHE A 362 5.25 -29.16 -4.54
N SER A 363 4.62 -29.99 -5.38
CA SER A 363 5.13 -31.31 -5.79
C SER A 363 5.95 -31.31 -7.09
N GLY A 364 6.15 -30.13 -7.70
CA GLY A 364 6.92 -29.97 -8.92
C GLY A 364 8.42 -29.74 -8.68
N CYS A 365 9.20 -29.82 -9.76
CA CYS A 365 10.56 -29.29 -9.74
C CYS A 365 10.52 -27.77 -9.68
N VAL A 366 11.36 -27.19 -8.83
CA VAL A 366 11.53 -25.74 -8.76
C VAL A 366 12.02 -25.25 -10.14
N PRO A 367 11.35 -24.27 -10.78
CA PRO A 367 11.64 -23.78 -12.13
C PRO A 367 12.94 -22.95 -12.17
N LEU A 368 14.07 -23.63 -12.05
CA LEU A 368 15.40 -23.01 -12.01
C LEU A 368 15.89 -22.58 -13.39
N GLN A 369 15.46 -23.26 -14.46
CA GLN A 369 15.91 -22.96 -15.81
C GLN A 369 15.43 -21.56 -16.24
N GLU A 370 14.14 -21.29 -16.08
CA GLU A 370 13.52 -20.00 -16.39
C GLU A 370 14.13 -18.87 -15.56
N TYR A 371 14.52 -19.17 -14.31
CA TYR A 371 15.23 -18.22 -13.45
C TYR A 371 16.65 -17.91 -13.94
N PHE A 372 17.41 -18.92 -14.38
CA PHE A 372 18.75 -18.71 -14.92
C PHE A 372 18.71 -17.90 -16.22
N GLU A 373 17.72 -18.13 -17.08
CA GLU A 373 17.50 -17.33 -18.29
C GLU A 373 17.30 -15.84 -17.96
N LEU A 374 16.56 -15.50 -16.89
CA LEU A 374 16.40 -14.12 -16.40
C LEU A 374 17.73 -13.53 -15.90
N ILE A 375 18.53 -14.32 -15.16
CA ILE A 375 19.84 -13.90 -14.67
C ILE A 375 20.78 -13.60 -15.84
N ASP A 376 20.87 -14.51 -16.81
CA ASP A 376 21.74 -14.38 -17.97
C ASP A 376 21.36 -13.15 -18.79
N HIS A 377 20.06 -12.94 -19.02
CA HIS A 377 19.58 -11.76 -19.73
C HIS A 377 19.91 -10.44 -19.00
N HIS A 378 19.75 -10.39 -17.67
CA HIS A 378 20.15 -9.23 -16.89
C HIS A 378 21.68 -9.01 -16.91
N PHE A 379 22.46 -10.10 -16.89
CA PHE A 379 23.92 -10.03 -16.97
C PHE A 379 24.38 -9.48 -18.33
N GLU A 380 23.75 -9.89 -19.43
CA GLU A 380 23.99 -9.33 -20.76
C GLU A 380 23.68 -7.82 -20.81
N LEU A 381 22.58 -7.39 -20.19
CA LEU A 381 22.25 -5.96 -20.07
C LEU A 381 23.30 -5.19 -19.27
N ARG A 382 23.87 -5.78 -18.20
CA ARG A 382 24.99 -5.18 -17.44
C ARG A 382 26.22 -4.99 -18.31
N ILE A 383 26.64 -6.04 -19.02
CA ILE A 383 27.80 -5.97 -19.92
C ILE A 383 27.60 -4.91 -21.01
N ASN A 384 26.40 -4.86 -21.59
CA ASN A 384 26.08 -3.87 -22.62
C ASN A 384 26.06 -2.44 -22.04
N GLY A 385 25.61 -2.26 -20.81
CA GLY A 385 25.70 -0.99 -20.07
C GLY A 385 27.14 -0.53 -19.89
N GLU A 386 28.02 -1.42 -19.44
CA GLU A 386 29.44 -1.13 -19.21
C GLU A 386 30.15 -0.72 -20.52
N LYS A 387 29.88 -1.44 -21.63
CA LYS A 387 30.40 -1.07 -22.96
C LYS A 387 29.96 0.33 -23.40
N LEU A 388 28.71 0.70 -23.13
CA LEU A 388 28.20 2.03 -23.49
C LEU A 388 28.80 3.14 -22.61
N GLU A 389 29.04 2.86 -21.33
CA GLU A 389 29.72 3.79 -20.42
C GLU A 389 31.18 4.05 -20.84
N GLU A 390 31.88 3.00 -21.27
CA GLU A 390 33.24 3.12 -21.80
C GLU A 390 33.27 4.01 -23.07
N LEU A 391 32.38 3.74 -24.03
CA LEU A 391 32.22 4.55 -25.24
C LEU A 391 31.86 6.02 -24.93
N LEU A 392 30.99 6.25 -23.94
CA LEU A 392 30.65 7.60 -23.49
C LEU A 392 31.87 8.31 -22.90
N SER A 393 32.67 7.62 -22.09
CA SER A 393 33.88 8.16 -21.47
C SER A 393 34.88 8.61 -22.54
N GLU A 394 35.14 7.78 -23.55
CA GLU A 394 36.00 8.14 -24.69
C GLU A 394 35.50 9.39 -25.42
N ARG A 395 34.20 9.44 -25.75
CA ARG A 395 33.61 10.58 -26.46
C ARG A 395 33.61 11.85 -25.60
N ALA A 396 33.43 11.74 -24.29
CA ALA A 396 33.52 12.87 -23.38
C ALA A 396 34.96 13.42 -23.25
N VAL A 397 35.99 12.55 -23.34
CA VAL A 397 37.40 13.00 -23.41
C VAL A 397 37.65 13.75 -24.72
N GLN A 398 37.19 13.22 -25.86
CA GLN A 398 37.31 13.89 -27.16
C GLN A 398 36.60 15.24 -27.18
N PHE A 399 35.35 15.28 -26.69
CA PHE A 399 34.57 16.51 -26.60
C PHE A 399 35.28 17.59 -25.76
N ARG A 400 35.79 17.23 -24.57
CA ARG A 400 36.57 18.14 -23.73
C ARG A 400 37.87 18.60 -24.39
N ALA A 401 38.53 17.75 -25.16
CA ALA A 401 39.75 18.13 -25.89
C ALA A 401 39.45 19.18 -26.99
N ILE A 402 38.36 19.00 -27.75
CA ILE A 402 37.91 19.97 -28.75
C ILE A 402 37.52 21.29 -28.09
N GLN A 403 36.75 21.25 -26.99
CA GLN A 403 36.38 22.45 -26.23
C GLN A 403 37.60 23.23 -25.73
N ARG A 404 38.60 22.55 -25.15
CA ARG A 404 39.85 23.19 -24.70
C ARG A 404 40.58 23.87 -25.86
N ARG A 405 40.64 23.22 -27.02
CA ARG A 405 41.32 23.75 -28.21
C ARG A 405 40.60 24.97 -28.79
N LEU A 406 39.26 24.95 -28.80
CA LEU A 406 38.44 26.09 -29.18
C LEU A 406 38.61 27.27 -28.20
N LEU A 407 38.58 27.02 -26.89
CA LEU A 407 38.77 28.05 -25.86
C LEU A 407 40.12 28.74 -25.97
N THR A 408 41.20 28.00 -26.23
CA THR A 408 42.53 28.59 -26.46
C THR A 408 42.51 29.53 -27.67
N ARG A 409 41.90 29.11 -28.79
CA ARG A 409 41.81 29.94 -29.99
C ARG A 409 40.91 31.17 -29.82
N PHE A 410 39.83 31.07 -29.05
CA PHE A 410 38.97 32.22 -28.74
C PHE A 410 39.62 33.24 -27.79
N ARG A 411 40.64 32.82 -27.03
CA ARG A 411 41.40 33.69 -26.13
C ARG A 411 42.48 34.51 -26.85
N ASP A 412 42.89 34.10 -28.05
CA ASP A 412 43.88 34.81 -28.86
C ASP A 412 43.30 36.14 -29.37
N LYS A 413 44.08 37.23 -29.24
CA LYS A 413 43.66 38.59 -29.65
C LYS A 413 43.55 38.76 -31.17
N THR A 414 44.13 37.85 -31.94
CA THR A 414 44.05 37.80 -33.41
C THR A 414 43.17 36.63 -33.83
N PRO A 415 42.09 36.85 -34.61
CA PRO A 415 41.17 35.79 -34.98
C PRO A 415 41.85 34.78 -35.93
N ALA A 416 42.21 33.61 -35.41
CA ALA A 416 42.67 32.49 -36.22
C ALA A 416 41.47 31.68 -36.75
N PRO A 417 41.49 31.22 -38.02
CA PRO A 417 40.40 30.41 -38.58
C PRO A 417 40.21 29.12 -37.78
N LEU A 418 38.95 28.78 -37.50
CA LEU A 418 38.56 27.67 -36.63
C LEU A 418 38.84 26.27 -37.21
N GLN A 419 39.23 26.17 -38.49
CA GLN A 419 39.64 24.92 -39.16
C GLN A 419 38.67 23.75 -38.91
N HIS A 420 37.36 23.96 -39.06
CA HIS A 420 36.30 22.95 -38.89
C HIS A 420 36.14 22.37 -37.46
N LEU A 421 36.79 22.95 -36.44
CA LEU A 421 36.66 22.50 -35.05
C LEU A 421 35.24 22.67 -34.50
N ASP A 422 34.50 23.64 -35.01
CA ASP A 422 33.07 23.87 -34.74
C ASP A 422 32.19 22.72 -35.27
N THR A 423 32.45 22.25 -36.49
CA THR A 423 31.75 21.12 -37.10
C THR A 423 32.08 19.81 -36.36
N LEU A 424 33.35 19.63 -35.94
CA LEU A 424 33.78 18.50 -35.12
C LEU A 424 33.14 18.53 -33.71
N LEU A 425 32.96 19.71 -33.13
CA LEU A 425 32.29 19.87 -31.84
C LEU A 425 30.81 19.45 -31.93
N ASP A 426 30.09 19.89 -32.97
CA ASP A 426 28.70 19.50 -33.19
C ASP A 426 28.56 17.98 -33.46
N GLY A 427 29.46 17.41 -34.26
CA GLY A 427 29.51 15.96 -34.51
C GLY A 427 29.74 15.15 -33.23
N THR A 428 30.70 15.56 -32.40
CA THR A 428 30.97 14.89 -31.11
C THR A 428 29.86 15.10 -30.09
N TYR A 429 29.22 16.27 -30.04
CA TYR A 429 28.05 16.52 -29.22
C TYR A 429 26.88 15.59 -29.58
N LYS A 430 26.57 15.45 -30.87
CA LYS A 430 25.52 14.53 -31.36
C LYS A 430 25.82 13.08 -30.99
N GLN A 431 27.07 12.65 -31.12
CA GLN A 431 27.49 11.31 -30.70
C GLN A 431 27.31 11.09 -29.19
N VAL A 432 27.73 12.04 -28.35
CA VAL A 432 27.53 11.99 -26.89
C VAL A 432 26.04 11.92 -26.55
N SER A 433 25.21 12.76 -27.19
CA SER A 433 23.76 12.75 -26.97
C SER A 433 23.12 11.43 -27.39
N PHE A 434 23.56 10.83 -28.50
CA PHE A 434 23.06 9.54 -28.96
C PHE A 434 23.41 8.42 -27.99
N ILE A 435 24.66 8.36 -27.51
CA ILE A 435 25.10 7.37 -26.53
C ILE A 435 24.35 7.56 -25.20
N LEU A 436 24.15 8.80 -24.73
CA LEU A 436 23.34 9.09 -23.54
C LEU A 436 21.89 8.61 -23.68
N MET A 437 21.29 8.77 -24.85
CA MET A 437 19.94 8.25 -25.12
C MET A 437 19.92 6.72 -25.13
N ALA A 438 20.93 6.08 -25.72
CA ALA A 438 21.07 4.62 -25.71
C ALA A 438 21.24 4.07 -24.28
N ILE A 439 22.12 4.69 -23.48
CA ILE A 439 22.30 4.37 -22.06
C ILE A 439 21.00 4.54 -21.30
N LYS A 440 20.27 5.64 -21.52
CA LYS A 440 18.97 5.88 -20.87
C LYS A 440 17.97 4.78 -21.22
N ASN A 441 17.88 4.41 -22.49
CA ASN A 441 16.94 3.38 -22.94
C ASN A 441 17.32 1.98 -22.47
N SER A 442 18.61 1.67 -22.34
CA SER A 442 19.10 0.36 -21.87
C SER A 442 19.10 0.21 -20.34
N LEU A 443 19.49 1.26 -19.60
CA LEU A 443 19.73 1.20 -18.15
C LEU A 443 18.58 1.68 -17.25
N LEU A 444 17.62 2.49 -17.73
CA LEU A 444 16.59 3.07 -16.84
C LEU A 444 15.26 2.32 -16.83
N CYS A 445 14.89 1.62 -17.91
CA CYS A 445 13.65 0.85 -17.98
C CYS A 445 13.90 -0.67 -18.03
N PRO A 446 14.64 -1.22 -19.02
CA PRO A 446 14.81 -2.67 -19.15
C PRO A 446 15.70 -3.23 -18.04
N PHE A 447 16.80 -2.56 -17.72
CA PHE A 447 17.71 -3.01 -16.66
C PHE A 447 17.03 -3.15 -15.29
N TRP A 448 16.34 -2.10 -14.84
CA TRP A 448 15.63 -2.12 -13.56
C TRP A 448 14.43 -3.05 -13.59
N SER A 449 13.71 -3.14 -14.72
CA SER A 449 12.66 -4.15 -14.90
C SER A 449 13.22 -5.57 -14.80
N GLN A 450 14.35 -5.86 -15.44
CA GLN A 450 14.95 -7.20 -15.41
C GLN A 450 15.53 -7.56 -14.06
N LEU A 451 16.18 -6.62 -13.37
CA LEU A 451 16.60 -6.82 -11.98
C LEU A 451 15.40 -7.12 -11.08
N TRP A 452 14.28 -6.48 -11.36
CA TRP A 452 13.03 -6.68 -10.66
C TRP A 452 12.45 -8.07 -10.91
N ASN A 453 12.47 -8.51 -12.16
CA ASN A 453 12.03 -9.82 -12.60
C ASN A 453 12.85 -10.94 -11.92
N ILE A 454 14.16 -10.74 -11.77
CA ILE A 454 15.02 -11.62 -10.97
C ILE A 454 14.57 -11.65 -9.51
N TRP A 455 14.24 -10.50 -8.92
CA TRP A 455 13.82 -10.43 -7.52
C TRP A 455 12.47 -11.10 -7.28
N VAL A 456 11.52 -10.90 -8.21
CA VAL A 456 10.22 -11.58 -8.29
C VAL A 456 10.40 -13.09 -8.39
N ALA A 457 11.22 -13.53 -9.35
CA ALA A 457 11.51 -14.95 -9.56
C ALA A 457 12.22 -15.57 -8.34
N PHE A 458 13.16 -14.86 -7.72
CA PHE A 458 13.81 -15.31 -6.50
C PHE A 458 12.82 -15.47 -5.33
N GLY A 459 11.91 -14.52 -5.14
CA GLY A 459 10.83 -14.62 -4.15
C GLY A 459 9.98 -15.87 -4.38
N MET A 460 9.59 -16.12 -5.63
CA MET A 460 8.87 -17.30 -6.06
C MET A 460 9.63 -18.61 -5.78
N LEU A 461 10.93 -18.67 -6.11
CA LEU A 461 11.78 -19.82 -5.82
C LEU A 461 11.94 -20.06 -4.32
N SER A 462 12.08 -18.99 -3.52
CA SER A 462 12.18 -19.08 -2.06
C SER A 462 10.91 -19.67 -1.48
N THR A 463 9.74 -19.19 -1.90
CA THR A 463 8.46 -19.78 -1.46
C THR A 463 8.30 -21.23 -1.92
N PHE A 464 8.69 -21.60 -3.14
CA PHE A 464 8.63 -23.01 -3.53
C PHE A 464 9.57 -23.89 -2.75
N SER A 465 10.77 -23.40 -2.42
CA SER A 465 11.69 -24.13 -1.54
C SER A 465 11.06 -24.38 -0.17
N GLU A 466 10.33 -23.40 0.38
CA GLU A 466 9.59 -23.56 1.63
C GLU A 466 8.40 -24.53 1.48
N LEU A 467 7.61 -24.41 0.41
CA LEU A 467 6.47 -25.28 0.13
C LEU A 467 6.88 -26.74 -0.16
N CYS A 468 8.06 -26.96 -0.76
CA CYS A 468 8.63 -28.30 -0.95
C CYS A 468 9.04 -28.94 0.39
N LYS A 469 9.57 -28.17 1.35
CA LYS A 469 9.91 -28.70 2.68
C LYS A 469 8.68 -29.24 3.40
N VAL A 470 7.56 -28.53 3.30
CA VAL A 470 6.27 -28.96 3.89
C VAL A 470 5.75 -30.24 3.22
N GLY A 471 5.94 -30.40 1.91
CA GLY A 471 5.55 -31.61 1.19
C GLY A 471 6.39 -32.85 1.50
N CYS A 472 7.63 -32.70 1.95
CA CYS A 472 8.51 -33.81 2.36
C CYS A 472 8.30 -34.26 3.82
N GLU A 473 7.64 -33.45 4.66
CA GLU A 473 7.35 -33.76 6.07
C GLU A 473 5.97 -34.43 6.29
N CYS A 474 5.19 -34.65 5.23
CA CYS A 474 3.86 -35.30 5.27
C CYS A 474 3.88 -36.74 4.75
#